data_AF-A0A6M0ATE2-F1
#
_entry.id   AF-A0A6M0ATE2-F1
#
_cell.length_a   1.000
_cell.length_b   1.000
_cell.length_c   1.000
_cell.angle_alpha   90.00
_cell.angle_beta   90.00
_cell.angle_gamma   90.00
#
_symmetry.space_group_name_H-M   'P 1'
#
loop_
_entity.id
_entity.type
_entity.pdbx_description
1 polymer ?
#
loop_
_entity_poly.entity_id
_entity_poly.type
_entity_poly.pdbx_seq_one_letter_code
_entity_poly.pdbx_strand_id
1 'polypeptide(L)'
;LCYVFKDIEQRDRQDFSLESLPQGLEDYYEKHWELMGLNAKPQPQDKIQIVSILASVNQPVSCSLIAQLAAVDVWIVLEIIKEWKQFLQKQHFNKQQCYTIYHNSFRDFLNSKDEVRIARGEAV
;
A
#
# COMPACT_ATOMS: atom_id res chain seq x y z
N LEU A 1 -4.47 -27.79 -4.12
CA LEU A 1 -5.60 -27.00 -4.67
C LEU A 1 -5.08 -25.59 -4.96
N CYS A 2 -4.51 -25.36 -6.15
CA CYS A 2 -3.90 -24.09 -6.54
C CYS A 2 -4.38 -23.73 -7.95
N TYR A 3 -5.51 -23.02 -8.06
CA TYR A 3 -6.05 -22.56 -9.34
C TYR A 3 -6.30 -21.04 -9.41
N VAL A 4 -5.98 -20.28 -8.34
CA VAL A 4 -6.30 -18.84 -8.29
C VAL A 4 -5.19 -17.96 -8.88
N PHE A 5 -3.95 -18.45 -8.96
CA PHE A 5 -2.80 -17.58 -9.25
C PHE A 5 -2.60 -17.21 -10.72
N LYS A 6 -3.14 -17.99 -11.67
CA LYS A 6 -2.88 -17.72 -13.10
C LYS A 6 -3.78 -16.65 -13.72
N ASP A 7 -4.94 -16.38 -13.13
CA ASP A 7 -5.90 -15.45 -13.71
C ASP A 7 -5.68 -13.99 -13.27
N ILE A 8 -5.06 -13.75 -12.11
CA ILE A 8 -4.84 -12.39 -11.58
C ILE A 8 -3.59 -11.74 -12.22
N GLU A 9 -2.57 -12.54 -12.55
CA GLU A 9 -1.32 -11.99 -13.13
C GLU A 9 -1.40 -11.77 -14.65
N GLN A 10 -2.38 -12.36 -15.35
CA GLN A 10 -2.43 -12.34 -16.82
C GLN A 10 -3.70 -11.76 -17.47
N ARG A 11 -4.74 -11.36 -16.73
CA ARG A 11 -5.90 -10.69 -17.31
C ARG A 11 -6.17 -9.34 -16.65
N ASP A 12 -6.00 -8.31 -17.46
CA ASP A 12 -6.60 -6.97 -17.38
C ASP A 12 -6.84 -6.36 -16.00
N ARG A 13 -6.07 -5.31 -15.70
CA ARG A 13 -6.54 -3.96 -15.32
C ARG A 13 -8.07 -3.79 -15.14
N GLN A 14 -8.67 -4.50 -14.20
CA GLN A 14 -10.04 -4.26 -13.75
C GLN A 14 -10.03 -4.23 -12.23
N ASP A 15 -10.43 -3.09 -11.70
CA ASP A 15 -10.57 -2.80 -10.28
C ASP A 15 -11.65 -3.71 -9.67
N PHE A 16 -11.24 -4.73 -8.93
CA PHE A 16 -12.16 -5.54 -8.12
C PHE A 16 -12.31 -4.91 -6.73
N SER A 17 -13.55 -4.67 -6.31
CA SER A 17 -13.91 -4.29 -4.93
C SER A 17 -13.75 -5.49 -3.99
N LEU A 18 -13.41 -5.26 -2.71
CA LEU A 18 -13.27 -6.30 -1.69
C LEU A 18 -14.46 -7.29 -1.66
N GLU A 19 -15.68 -6.78 -1.87
CA GLU A 19 -16.91 -7.58 -1.83
C GLU A 19 -17.05 -8.58 -3.00
N SER A 20 -16.22 -8.44 -4.04
CA SER A 20 -16.24 -9.27 -5.25
C SER A 20 -15.05 -10.23 -5.36
N LEU A 21 -14.23 -10.33 -4.31
CA LEU A 21 -12.99 -11.07 -4.35
C LEU A 21 -13.18 -12.59 -4.18
N PRO A 22 -12.53 -13.44 -5.00
CA PRO A 22 -12.50 -14.87 -4.77
C PRO A 22 -11.91 -15.21 -3.40
N GLN A 23 -12.43 -16.28 -2.80
CA GLN A 23 -12.01 -16.80 -1.50
C GLN A 23 -10.49 -17.08 -1.52
N GLY A 24 -9.70 -16.32 -0.75
CA GLY A 24 -8.23 -16.44 -0.66
C GLY A 24 -7.42 -15.15 -0.88
N LEU A 25 -8.06 -13.99 -1.07
CA LEU A 25 -7.35 -12.72 -1.28
C LEU A 25 -6.86 -12.02 0.00
N GLU A 26 -7.44 -12.35 1.15
CA GLU A 26 -6.92 -11.91 2.45
C GLU A 26 -5.51 -12.47 2.70
N ASP A 27 -5.33 -13.79 2.57
CA ASP A 27 -4.01 -14.44 2.66
C ASP A 27 -2.99 -13.86 1.67
N TYR A 28 -3.45 -13.48 0.47
CA TYR A 28 -2.61 -12.80 -0.52
C TYR A 28 -2.16 -11.43 -0.02
N TYR A 29 -3.05 -10.60 0.52
CA TYR A 29 -2.69 -9.29 1.04
C TYR A 29 -1.90 -9.35 2.34
N GLU A 30 -2.13 -10.34 3.20
CA GLU A 30 -1.27 -10.61 4.36
C GLU A 30 0.16 -10.91 3.91
N LYS A 31 0.34 -11.74 2.89
CA LYS A 31 1.66 -11.98 2.30
C LYS A 31 2.28 -10.70 1.74
N HIS A 32 1.48 -9.79 1.17
CA HIS A 32 1.97 -8.49 0.69
C HIS A 32 2.44 -7.61 1.84
N TRP A 33 1.66 -7.55 2.92
CA TRP A 33 2.00 -6.85 4.15
C TRP A 33 3.31 -7.37 4.77
N GLU A 34 3.49 -8.69 4.80
CA GLU A 34 4.74 -9.34 5.23
C GLU A 34 5.92 -8.98 4.32
N LEU A 35 5.74 -9.07 3.00
CA LEU A 35 6.78 -8.74 2.01
C LEU A 35 7.19 -7.26 2.04
N MET A 36 6.27 -6.36 2.43
CA MET A 36 6.58 -4.95 2.68
C MET A 36 7.37 -4.73 3.98
N GLY A 37 7.53 -5.78 4.79
CA GLY A 37 8.27 -5.78 6.04
C GLY A 37 7.51 -5.15 7.21
N LEU A 38 6.19 -4.99 7.10
CA LEU A 38 5.38 -4.25 8.08
C LEU A 38 5.17 -5.02 9.41
N ASN A 39 5.43 -6.34 9.40
CA ASN A 39 5.43 -7.21 10.59
C ASN A 39 6.77 -7.26 11.35
N ALA A 40 7.77 -6.49 10.93
CA ALA A 40 9.09 -6.50 11.59
C ALA A 40 9.01 -6.08 13.07
N LYS A 41 9.94 -6.58 13.89
CA LYS A 41 10.08 -6.21 15.31
C LYS A 41 11.48 -5.61 15.55
N PRO A 42 11.60 -4.39 16.13
CA PRO A 42 10.51 -3.49 16.52
C PRO A 42 9.70 -3.02 15.30
N GLN A 43 8.45 -2.63 15.56
CA GLN A 43 7.50 -2.27 14.52
C GLN A 43 8.02 -1.08 13.68
N PRO A 44 8.05 -1.16 12.34
CA PRO A 44 8.66 -0.15 11.49
C PRO A 44 7.72 1.05 11.31
N GLN A 45 7.77 1.99 12.27
CA GLN A 45 6.86 3.14 12.33
C GLN A 45 6.84 3.97 11.04
N ASP A 46 8.00 4.23 10.43
CA ASP A 46 8.09 5.02 9.19
C ASP A 46 7.36 4.33 8.03
N LYS A 47 7.53 3.00 7.89
CA LYS A 47 6.83 2.23 6.87
C LYS A 47 5.32 2.27 7.10
N ILE A 48 4.87 2.08 8.35
CA ILE A 48 3.45 2.10 8.68
C ILE A 48 2.83 3.48 8.43
N GLN A 49 3.55 4.57 8.73
CA GLN A 49 3.08 5.91 8.43
C GLN A 49 2.98 6.16 6.92
N ILE A 50 4.00 5.77 6.15
CA ILE A 50 4.00 5.94 4.69
C ILE A 50 2.87 5.15 4.04
N VAL A 51 2.66 3.87 4.42
CA VAL A 51 1.57 3.06 3.85
C VAL A 51 0.21 3.60 4.28
N SER A 52 0.08 4.12 5.49
CA SER A 52 -1.13 4.76 5.98
C SER A 52 -1.53 5.97 5.13
N ILE A 53 -0.59 6.86 4.82
CA ILE A 53 -0.82 8.03 3.95
C ILE A 53 -1.23 7.57 2.54
N LEU A 54 -0.51 6.61 1.96
CA LEU A 54 -0.82 6.09 0.62
C LEU A 54 -2.21 5.42 0.56
N ALA A 55 -2.62 4.74 1.64
CA ALA A 55 -3.94 4.13 1.73
C ALA A 55 -5.06 5.17 1.89
N SER A 56 -4.82 6.28 2.60
CA SER A 56 -5.81 7.36 2.78
C SER A 56 -6.04 8.19 1.52
N VAL A 57 -5.02 8.36 0.68
CA VAL A 57 -5.08 9.31 -0.45
C VAL A 57 -5.41 8.58 -1.74
N ASN A 58 -6.61 8.83 -2.29
CA ASN A 58 -7.04 8.28 -3.59
C ASN A 58 -6.35 8.95 -4.80
N GLN A 59 -5.58 10.01 -4.57
CA GLN A 59 -4.86 10.75 -5.60
C GLN A 59 -3.36 10.42 -5.61
N PRO A 60 -2.66 10.58 -6.74
CA PRO A 60 -1.22 10.39 -6.80
C PRO A 60 -0.45 11.37 -5.91
N VAL A 61 0.36 10.82 -5.01
CA VAL A 61 1.14 11.57 -4.01
C VAL A 61 2.62 11.51 -4.35
N SER A 62 3.32 12.66 -4.31
CA SER A 62 4.77 12.70 -4.51
C SER A 62 5.53 12.26 -3.25
N CYS A 63 6.75 11.75 -3.40
CA CYS A 63 7.58 11.38 -2.24
C CYS A 63 7.81 12.56 -1.28
N SER A 64 7.94 13.78 -1.80
CA SER A 64 8.12 14.98 -0.97
C SER A 64 6.90 15.26 -0.09
N LEU A 65 5.70 15.09 -0.63
CA LEU A 65 4.46 15.27 0.13
C LEU A 65 4.28 14.14 1.16
N ILE A 66 4.59 12.89 0.80
CA ILE A 66 4.58 11.77 1.75
C ILE A 66 5.55 12.04 2.90
N ALA A 67 6.79 12.48 2.60
CA ALA A 67 7.80 12.79 3.60
C ALA A 67 7.34 13.90 4.56
N GLN A 68 6.73 14.95 4.02
CA GLN A 68 6.15 16.04 4.80
C GLN A 68 5.04 15.55 5.74
N LEU A 69 4.13 14.71 5.24
CA LEU A 69 2.98 14.21 6.02
C LEU A 69 3.41 13.18 7.08
N ALA A 70 4.39 12.32 6.77
CA ALA A 70 4.93 11.33 7.70
C ALA A 70 5.97 11.93 8.68
N ALA A 71 6.37 13.18 8.49
CA ALA A 71 7.45 13.83 9.24
C ALA A 71 8.78 13.03 9.22
N VAL A 72 9.10 12.42 8.07
CA VAL A 72 10.33 11.64 7.84
C VAL A 72 11.16 12.25 6.72
N ASP A 73 12.42 11.84 6.62
CA ASP A 73 13.29 12.27 5.52
C ASP A 73 12.81 11.71 4.16
N VAL A 74 12.86 12.53 3.11
CA VAL A 74 12.45 12.13 1.75
C VAL A 74 13.27 10.97 1.19
N TRP A 75 14.53 10.80 1.60
CA TRP A 75 15.37 9.67 1.23
C TRP A 75 14.84 8.35 1.78
N ILE A 76 14.29 8.35 3.01
CA ILE A 76 13.64 7.19 3.62
C ILE A 76 12.41 6.80 2.78
N VAL A 77 11.59 7.80 2.41
CA VAL A 77 10.43 7.57 1.54
C VAL A 77 10.86 6.99 0.20
N LEU A 78 11.91 7.54 -0.43
CA LEU A 78 12.39 7.05 -1.73
C LEU A 78 12.88 5.60 -1.66
N GLU A 79 13.53 5.20 -0.58
CA GLU A 79 13.97 3.81 -0.38
C GLU A 79 12.78 2.86 -0.23
N ILE A 80 11.81 3.21 0.63
CA ILE A 80 10.60 2.42 0.87
C ILE A 80 9.75 2.31 -0.40
N ILE A 81 9.57 3.40 -1.14
CA ILE A 81 8.82 3.39 -2.41
C ILE A 81 9.52 2.51 -3.47
N LYS A 82 10.85 2.46 -3.49
CA LYS A 82 11.60 1.56 -4.38
C LYS A 82 11.42 0.09 -4.00
N GLU A 83 11.44 -0.21 -2.71
CA GLU A 83 11.16 -1.54 -2.16
C GLU A 83 9.75 -2.00 -2.56
N TRP A 84 8.78 -1.08 -2.49
CA TRP A 84 7.37 -1.35 -2.75
C TRP A 84 6.92 -1.13 -4.19
N LYS A 85 7.85 -0.94 -5.13
CA LYS A 85 7.54 -0.56 -6.53
C LYS A 85 6.51 -1.47 -7.23
N GLN A 86 6.42 -2.75 -6.83
CA GLN A 86 5.50 -3.73 -7.42
C GLN A 86 4.06 -3.61 -6.87
N PHE A 87 3.88 -2.92 -5.75
CA PHE A 87 2.60 -2.68 -5.08
C PHE A 87 2.04 -1.28 -5.38
N LEU A 88 2.84 -0.44 -6.02
CA LEU A 88 2.56 0.96 -6.27
C LEU A 88 2.43 1.23 -7.76
N GLN A 89 1.40 1.98 -8.12
CA GLN A 89 1.30 2.54 -9.45
C GLN A 89 2.03 3.88 -9.50
N LYS A 90 3.08 3.92 -10.32
CA LYS A 90 3.83 5.13 -10.63
C LYS A 90 3.09 5.95 -11.69
N GLN A 91 2.92 7.24 -11.43
CA GLN A 91 2.28 8.19 -12.32
C GLN A 91 3.11 9.48 -12.42
N HIS A 92 2.97 10.20 -13.54
CA HIS A 92 3.52 11.55 -13.69
C HIS A 92 2.38 12.55 -13.54
N PHE A 93 2.44 13.36 -12.49
CA PHE A 93 1.45 14.40 -12.21
C PHE A 93 2.17 15.71 -11.93
N ASN A 94 1.73 16.82 -12.53
CA ASN A 94 2.37 18.14 -12.39
C ASN A 94 3.90 18.13 -12.56
N LYS A 95 4.42 17.38 -13.55
CA LYS A 95 5.85 17.21 -13.83
C LYS A 95 6.66 16.54 -12.69
N GLN A 96 5.98 15.89 -11.74
CA GLN A 96 6.59 15.14 -10.65
C GLN A 96 6.21 13.66 -10.72
N GLN A 97 7.05 12.81 -10.15
CA GLN A 97 6.73 11.39 -9.98
C GLN A 97 5.90 11.22 -8.72
N CYS A 98 4.71 10.65 -8.90
CA CYS A 98 3.74 10.40 -7.86
C CYS A 98 3.37 8.92 -7.82
N TYR A 99 2.86 8.48 -6.68
CA TYR A 99 2.56 7.10 -6.37
C TYR A 99 1.14 6.96 -5.82
N THR A 100 0.50 5.85 -6.17
CA THR A 100 -0.80 5.43 -5.66
C THR A 100 -0.77 3.94 -5.38
N ILE A 101 -1.60 3.47 -4.44
CA ILE A 101 -1.87 2.05 -4.31
C ILE A 101 -2.65 1.58 -5.55
N TYR A 102 -2.17 0.52 -6.19
CA TYR A 102 -2.71 0.05 -7.48
C TYR A 102 -4.10 -0.59 -7.36
N HIS A 103 -4.42 -1.25 -6.24
CA HIS A 103 -5.72 -1.91 -6.04
C HIS A 103 -6.55 -1.23 -4.96
N ASN A 104 -7.79 -0.87 -5.28
CA ASN A 104 -8.75 -0.37 -4.27
C ASN A 104 -9.02 -1.43 -3.18
N SER A 105 -9.13 -2.69 -3.55
CA SER A 105 -9.22 -3.80 -2.58
C SER A 105 -8.02 -3.91 -1.66
N PHE A 106 -6.79 -3.71 -2.16
CA PHE A 106 -5.61 -3.69 -1.29
C PHE A 106 -5.62 -2.46 -0.38
N ARG A 107 -6.05 -1.30 -0.88
CA ARG A 107 -6.23 -0.09 -0.07
C ARG A 107 -7.22 -0.33 1.07
N ASP A 108 -8.35 -0.97 0.78
CA ASP A 108 -9.34 -1.29 1.80
C ASP A 108 -8.80 -2.28 2.84
N PHE A 109 -8.03 -3.29 2.41
CA PHE A 109 -7.28 -4.18 3.32
C PHE A 109 -6.29 -3.40 4.18
N LEU A 110 -5.53 -2.45 3.63
CA LEU A 110 -4.61 -1.62 4.40
C LEU A 110 -5.39 -0.77 5.43
N ASN A 111 -6.56 -0.26 5.07
CA ASN A 111 -7.41 0.52 5.96
C ASN A 111 -8.05 -0.31 7.09
N SER A 112 -8.18 -1.63 6.94
CA SER A 112 -8.69 -2.50 8.02
C SER A 112 -7.62 -2.87 9.06
N LYS A 113 -6.33 -2.63 8.79
CA LYS A 113 -5.23 -2.93 9.72
C LYS A 113 -5.20 -1.97 10.92
N ASP A 114 -5.11 -2.54 12.11
CA ASP A 114 -5.01 -1.77 13.36
C ASP A 114 -3.78 -0.87 13.38
N GLU A 115 -2.64 -1.34 12.86
CA GLU A 115 -1.41 -0.55 12.75
C GLU A 115 -1.63 0.73 11.93
N VAL A 116 -2.38 0.63 10.84
CA VAL A 116 -2.68 1.74 9.94
C VAL A 116 -3.64 2.72 10.60
N ARG A 117 -4.66 2.21 11.31
CA ARG A 117 -5.61 3.01 12.09
C ARG A 117 -4.92 3.77 13.23
N ILE A 118 -4.04 3.09 13.99
CA ILE A 118 -3.23 3.69 15.07
C ILE A 118 -2.34 4.80 14.51
N ALA A 119 -1.68 4.57 13.37
CA ALA A 119 -0.82 5.56 12.74
C ALA A 119 -1.57 6.85 12.37
N ARG A 120 -2.89 6.78 12.15
CA ARG A 120 -3.76 7.94 11.89
C ARG A 120 -4.31 8.60 13.15
N GLY A 121 -4.08 8.01 14.32
CA GLY A 121 -4.68 8.45 15.58
C GLY A 121 -6.14 8.04 15.73
N GLU A 122 -6.61 7.03 14.99
CA GLU A 122 -7.95 6.48 15.13
C GLU A 122 -8.03 5.53 16.34
N ALA A 123 -9.18 5.48 17.01
CA ALA A 123 -9.42 4.49 18.06
C ALA A 123 -9.55 3.10 17.42
N VAL A 124 -8.81 2.11 17.94
CA VAL A 124 -8.83 0.72 17.47
C VAL A 124 -9.92 -0.09 18.14
#